data_AF-A0A7S4R1J4-F1
#
_entry.id   AF-A0A7S4R1J4-F1
#
_cell.length_a   1.000
_cell.length_b   1.000
_cell.length_c   1.000
_cell.angle_alpha   90.00
_cell.angle_beta   90.00
_cell.angle_gamma   90.00
#
_symmetry.space_group_name_H-M   'P 1'
#
loop_
_entity.id
_entity.type
_entity.pdbx_description
1 polymer ?
#
loop_
_entity_poly.entity_id
_entity_poly.type
_entity_poly.pdbx_seq_one_letter_code
_entity_poly.pdbx_strand_id
1 'polypeptide(L)'
;MSAFKPQDVSLTAWALAALIFTPAPLLTAIAAQSLATMTSFVPQDLANTVWSCAKLSVRDQTLRASISAAALAKITQFAPQKISNTSWAFATLEWHDPTLFNAIAEA
;
A
#
# COMPACT_ATOMS: atom_id res chain seq x y z
N MET A 1 15.85 -4.48 -11.84
CA MET A 1 14.87 -4.91 -10.80
C MET A 1 14.07 -6.16 -11.20
N SER A 2 14.47 -6.92 -12.23
CA SER A 2 13.75 -8.13 -12.71
C SER A 2 13.75 -9.34 -11.76
N ALA A 3 14.33 -9.21 -10.56
CA ALA A 3 14.40 -10.27 -9.56
C ALA A 3 13.59 -9.99 -8.27
N PHE A 4 12.99 -8.80 -8.12
CA PHE A 4 12.20 -8.46 -6.94
C PHE A 4 10.83 -9.12 -7.03
N LYS A 5 10.49 -9.96 -6.05
CA LYS A 5 9.12 -10.45 -5.87
C LYS A 5 8.24 -9.28 -5.40
N PRO A 6 6.91 -9.36 -5.61
CA PRO A 6 5.97 -8.35 -5.10
C PRO A 6 6.19 -8.01 -3.62
N GLN A 7 6.46 -9.03 -2.80
CA GLN A 7 6.77 -8.87 -1.38
C GLN A 7 8.04 -8.05 -1.12
N ASP A 8 9.09 -8.21 -1.92
CA ASP A 8 10.35 -7.50 -1.75
C ASP A 8 10.17 -5.98 -1.95
N VAL A 9 9.22 -5.59 -2.82
CA VAL A 9 8.86 -4.19 -3.08
C VAL A 9 8.18 -3.58 -1.86
N SER A 10 7.19 -4.27 -1.29
CA SER A 10 6.46 -3.78 -0.10
C SER A 10 7.36 -3.68 1.13
N LEU A 11 8.28 -4.64 1.32
CA LEU A 11 9.25 -4.63 2.40
C LEU A 11 10.30 -3.53 2.24
N THR A 12 10.74 -3.26 1.01
CA THR A 12 11.67 -2.14 0.77
C THR A 12 11.00 -0.80 1.08
N ALA A 13 9.76 -0.60 0.64
CA ALA A 13 8.99 0.60 0.97
C ALA A 13 8.87 0.77 2.50
N TRP A 14 8.56 -0.32 3.20
CA TRP A 14 8.43 -0.34 4.65
C TRP A 14 9.75 0.00 5.36
N ALA A 15 10.87 -0.58 4.91
CA ALA A 15 12.18 -0.32 5.51
C ALA A 15 12.60 1.15 5.35
N LEU A 16 12.36 1.75 4.17
CA LEU A 16 12.61 3.17 3.93
C LEU A 16 11.73 4.05 4.84
N ALA A 17 10.45 3.71 4.96
CA ALA A 17 9.51 4.40 5.84
C ALA A 17 9.91 4.31 7.32
N ALA A 18 10.37 3.13 7.78
CA ALA A 18 10.85 2.92 9.14
C ALA A 18 12.08 3.77 9.47
N LEU A 19 12.94 4.02 8.48
CA LEU A 19 14.12 4.88 8.60
C LEU A 19 13.85 6.36 8.34
N ILE A 20 12.62 6.73 7.93
CA ILE A 20 12.28 8.08 7.45
C ILE A 20 13.27 8.51 6.34
N PHE A 21 13.64 7.56 5.48
CA PHE A 21 14.61 7.77 4.42
C PHE A 21 13.90 7.86 3.07
N THR A 22 14.07 8.98 2.37
CA THR A 22 13.34 9.29 1.13
C THR A 22 14.27 9.45 -0.09
N PRO A 23 14.98 8.39 -0.51
CA PRO A 23 15.77 8.41 -1.74
C PRO A 23 14.83 8.47 -2.96
N ALA A 24 14.63 9.66 -3.52
CA ALA A 24 13.64 9.90 -4.57
C ALA A 24 13.71 8.91 -5.76
N PRO A 25 14.89 8.58 -6.34
CA PRO A 25 14.95 7.61 -7.44
C PRO A 25 14.45 6.21 -7.05
N LEU A 26 14.76 5.78 -5.82
CA LEU A 26 14.34 4.47 -5.33
C LEU A 26 12.84 4.45 -5.01
N LEU A 27 12.29 5.52 -4.42
CA LEU A 27 10.84 5.63 -4.20
C LEU A 27 10.05 5.61 -5.52
N THR A 28 10.54 6.30 -6.55
CA THR A 28 9.94 6.24 -7.90
C THR A 28 9.98 4.83 -8.47
N ALA A 29 11.10 4.13 -8.33
CA ALA A 29 11.23 2.75 -8.81
C ALA A 29 10.31 1.77 -8.05
N ILE A 30 10.19 1.94 -6.72
CA ILE A 30 9.26 1.17 -5.89
C ILE A 30 7.82 1.42 -6.33
N ALA A 31 7.40 2.67 -6.50
CA ALA A 31 6.04 3.00 -6.93
C ALA A 31 5.72 2.39 -8.31
N ALA A 32 6.62 2.52 -9.27
CA ALA A 32 6.46 1.91 -10.59
C ALA A 32 6.35 0.39 -10.53
N GLN A 33 7.19 -0.27 -9.72
CA GLN A 33 7.16 -1.71 -9.55
C GLN A 33 5.90 -2.18 -8.79
N SER A 34 5.45 -1.45 -7.77
CA SER A 34 4.19 -1.70 -7.07
C SER A 34 3.02 -1.66 -8.05
N LEU A 35 2.95 -0.65 -8.91
CA LEU A 35 1.91 -0.56 -9.93
C LEU A 35 1.95 -1.75 -10.91
N ALA A 36 3.15 -2.14 -11.37
CA ALA A 36 3.32 -3.25 -12.29
C ALA A 36 2.97 -4.63 -11.69
N THR A 37 2.99 -4.77 -10.36
CA THR A 37 2.80 -6.07 -9.68
C THR A 37 1.67 -6.08 -8.65
N MET A 38 0.84 -5.03 -8.61
CA MET A 38 -0.19 -4.83 -7.58
C MET A 38 -1.17 -6.00 -7.47
N THR A 39 -1.51 -6.64 -8.60
CA THR A 39 -2.45 -7.78 -8.62
C THR A 39 -1.92 -8.98 -7.83
N SER A 40 -0.60 -9.13 -7.77
CA SER A 40 0.10 -10.21 -7.05
C SER A 40 0.33 -9.91 -5.57
N PHE A 41 0.03 -8.70 -5.09
CA PHE A 41 0.20 -8.34 -3.69
C PHE A 41 -0.80 -9.11 -2.83
N VAL A 42 -0.32 -9.70 -1.74
CA VAL A 42 -1.18 -10.24 -0.68
C VAL A 42 -1.59 -9.12 0.29
N PRO A 43 -2.59 -9.31 1.18
CA PRO A 43 -3.05 -8.27 2.10
C PRO A 43 -1.94 -7.58 2.92
N GLN A 44 -0.91 -8.33 3.31
CA GLN A 44 0.24 -7.78 4.02
C GLN A 44 1.05 -6.80 3.16
N ASP A 45 1.26 -7.10 1.88
CA ASP A 45 2.00 -6.23 0.96
C ASP A 45 1.25 -4.92 0.70
N LEU A 46 -0.07 -5.00 0.52
CA LEU A 46 -0.94 -3.84 0.36
C LEU A 46 -0.88 -2.93 1.59
N ALA A 47 -1.07 -3.51 2.77
CA ALA A 47 -1.02 -2.78 4.03
C ALA A 47 0.35 -2.14 4.28
N ASN A 48 1.44 -2.87 4.02
CA ASN A 48 2.80 -2.34 4.16
C ASN A 48 3.05 -1.18 3.20
N THR A 49 2.62 -1.31 1.94
CA THR A 49 2.83 -0.29 0.91
C THR A 49 2.09 1.00 1.25
N VAL A 50 0.80 0.91 1.59
CA VAL A 50 0.01 2.11 1.93
C VAL A 50 0.47 2.73 3.25
N TRP A 51 0.84 1.92 4.24
CA TRP A 51 1.42 2.42 5.50
C TRP A 51 2.72 3.19 5.26
N SER A 52 3.57 2.67 4.35
CA SER A 52 4.82 3.34 3.97
C SER A 52 4.56 4.66 3.27
N CYS A 53 3.57 4.70 2.37
CA CYS A 53 3.13 5.93 1.71
C CYS A 53 2.68 6.97 2.76
N ALA A 54 1.85 6.56 3.73
CA ALA A 54 1.38 7.43 4.79
C ALA A 54 2.54 7.95 5.65
N LYS A 55 3.46 7.07 6.06
CA LYS A 55 4.60 7.43 6.90
C LYS A 55 5.56 8.40 6.21
N LEU A 56 5.75 8.26 4.91
CA LEU A 56 6.60 9.12 4.09
C LEU A 56 5.85 10.29 3.43
N SER A 57 4.56 10.47 3.73
CA SER A 57 3.69 11.49 3.10
C SER A 57 3.64 11.43 1.56
N VAL A 58 3.77 10.24 0.98
CA VAL A 58 3.69 10.01 -0.47
C VAL A 58 2.22 9.99 -0.90
N ARG A 59 1.81 11.02 -1.65
CA ARG A 59 0.45 11.17 -2.19
C ARG A 59 0.43 10.96 -3.71
N ASP A 60 0.44 9.69 -4.13
CA ASP A 60 0.31 9.30 -5.54
C ASP A 60 -1.12 8.79 -5.83
N GLN A 61 -1.83 9.47 -6.74
CA GLN A 61 -3.23 9.17 -7.04
C GLN A 61 -3.40 7.82 -7.78
N THR A 62 -2.44 7.44 -8.62
CA THR A 62 -2.46 6.17 -9.36
C THR A 62 -2.22 5.02 -8.40
N LEU A 63 -1.24 5.16 -7.51
CA LEU A 63 -0.93 4.18 -6.47
C LEU A 63 -2.11 4.03 -5.51
N ARG A 64 -2.76 5.12 -5.09
CA ARG A 64 -3.99 5.09 -4.29
C ARG A 64 -5.07 4.24 -4.95
N ALA A 65 -5.41 4.55 -6.20
CA ALA A 65 -6.48 3.86 -6.91
C ALA A 65 -6.17 2.37 -7.09
N SER A 66 -4.91 2.04 -7.40
CA SER A 66 -4.44 0.67 -7.58
C SER A 66 -4.49 -0.13 -6.26
N ILE A 67 -4.03 0.46 -5.15
CA ILE A 67 -4.09 -0.15 -3.81
C ILE A 67 -5.56 -0.37 -3.39
N SER A 68 -6.43 0.61 -3.57
CA SER A 68 -7.85 0.48 -3.20
C SER A 68 -8.52 -0.64 -3.97
N ALA A 69 -8.37 -0.67 -5.30
CA ALA A 69 -8.93 -1.73 -6.14
C ALA A 69 -8.42 -3.12 -5.74
N ALA A 70 -7.12 -3.24 -5.47
CA ALA A 70 -6.52 -4.50 -5.03
C ALA A 70 -6.96 -4.94 -3.63
N ALA A 71 -7.14 -3.98 -2.71
CA ALA A 71 -7.65 -4.23 -1.36
C ALA A 71 -9.11 -4.70 -1.41
N LEU A 72 -9.97 -4.02 -2.17
CA LEU A 72 -11.37 -4.41 -2.40
C LEU A 72 -11.47 -5.85 -2.90
N ALA A 73 -10.67 -6.21 -3.91
CA ALA A 73 -10.69 -7.55 -4.49
C ALA A 73 -10.24 -8.66 -3.52
N LYS A 74 -9.54 -8.30 -2.44
CA LYS A 74 -8.96 -9.26 -1.48
C LYS A 74 -9.45 -9.02 -0.05
N ILE A 75 -10.47 -8.20 0.16
CA ILE A 75 -10.79 -7.67 1.49
C ILE A 75 -11.08 -8.76 2.52
N THR A 76 -11.74 -9.84 2.10
CA THR A 76 -12.06 -11.02 2.93
C THR A 76 -10.83 -11.83 3.36
N GLN A 77 -9.67 -11.55 2.78
CA GLN A 77 -8.38 -12.17 3.14
C GLN A 77 -7.59 -11.32 4.14
N PHE A 78 -8.04 -10.09 4.43
CA PHE A 78 -7.32 -9.21 5.34
C PHE A 78 -7.51 -9.68 6.78
N ALA A 79 -6.41 -9.93 7.48
CA ALA A 79 -6.44 -10.03 8.93
C ALA A 79 -6.79 -8.65 9.55
N PRO A 80 -7.38 -8.61 10.76
CA PRO A 80 -7.80 -7.35 11.40
C PRO A 80 -6.72 -6.27 11.51
N GLN A 81 -5.46 -6.68 11.71
CA GLN A 81 -4.33 -5.75 11.72
C GLN A 81 -4.10 -5.08 10.35
N LYS A 82 -4.29 -5.81 9.24
CA LYS A 82 -4.09 -5.28 7.89
C LYS A 82 -5.21 -4.33 7.50
N ILE A 83 -6.44 -4.60 7.95
CA ILE A 83 -7.56 -3.66 7.88
C ILE A 83 -7.18 -2.36 8.61
N SER A 84 -6.83 -2.47 9.89
CA SER A 84 -6.49 -1.31 10.74
C SER A 84 -5.37 -0.46 10.15
N ASN A 85 -4.28 -1.09 9.66
CA ASN A 85 -3.16 -0.37 9.04
C ASN A 85 -3.57 0.33 7.75
N THR A 86 -4.39 -0.32 6.92
CA THR A 86 -4.88 0.28 5.67
C THR A 86 -5.78 1.47 5.95
N SER A 87 -6.74 1.33 6.88
CA SER A 87 -7.63 2.42 7.30
C SER A 87 -6.85 3.61 7.86
N TRP A 88 -5.90 3.36 8.77
CA TRP A 88 -5.06 4.41 9.34
C TRP A 88 -4.25 5.15 8.27
N ALA A 89 -3.69 4.41 7.31
CA ALA A 89 -2.89 5.00 6.24
C ALA A 89 -3.74 5.86 5.29
N PHE A 90 -4.94 5.40 4.90
CA PHE A 90 -5.88 6.18 4.10
C PHE A 90 -6.30 7.46 4.84
N ALA A 91 -6.62 7.37 6.13
CA ALA A 91 -6.94 8.54 6.94
C ALA A 91 -5.77 9.53 7.05
N THR A 92 -4.56 9.04 7.29
CA THR A 92 -3.33 9.86 7.39
C THR A 92 -3.00 10.59 6.10
N LEU A 93 -3.27 9.96 4.95
CA LEU A 93 -3.07 10.56 3.63
C LEU A 93 -4.24 11.45 3.18
N GLU A 94 -5.33 11.50 3.97
CA GLU A 94 -6.61 12.16 3.65
C GLU A 94 -7.28 11.57 2.39
N TRP A 95 -7.02 10.30 2.13
CA TRP A 95 -7.59 9.56 1.01
C TRP A 95 -9.00 9.08 1.35
N HIS A 96 -9.98 9.77 0.78
CA HIS A 96 -11.37 9.40 0.87
C HIS A 96 -11.69 8.31 -0.16
N ASP A 97 -12.11 7.15 0.32
CA ASP A 97 -12.55 6.02 -0.49
C ASP A 97 -13.75 5.31 0.17
N PRO A 98 -14.97 5.86 -0.01
CA PRO A 98 -16.16 5.32 0.64
C PRO A 98 -16.41 3.85 0.32
N THR A 99 -16.10 3.42 -0.91
CA THR A 99 -16.29 2.03 -1.34
C THR A 99 -15.38 1.10 -0.55
N LEU A 100 -14.09 1.43 -0.42
CA LEU A 100 -13.17 0.64 0.39
C LEU A 100 -13.58 0.63 1.88
N PHE A 101 -14.00 1.76 2.44
CA PHE A 101 -14.40 1.81 3.85
C PHE A 101 -15.68 1.04 4.15
N ASN A 102 -16.65 1.03 3.25
CA ASN A 102 -17.84 0.18 3.37
C ASN A 102 -17.45 -1.30 3.34
N ALA A 103 -16.58 -1.70 2.40
CA ALA A 103 -16.10 -3.08 2.33
C ALA A 103 -15.30 -3.49 3.59
N ILE A 104 -14.53 -2.58 4.18
CA ILE A 104 -13.83 -2.79 5.46
C ILE A 104 -14.82 -3.00 6.61
N ALA A 105 -15.94 -2.29 6.62
CA ALA A 105 -16.95 -2.42 7.67
C ALA A 105 -17.70 -3.77 7.62
N GLU A 106 -17.67 -4.45 6.47
CA GLU A 106 -18.33 -5.73 6.24
C GLU A 106 -17.37 -6.94 6.35
N ALA A 107 -16.07 -6.71 6.45
CA ALA A 107 -15.01 -7.74 6.49
C ALA A 107 -14.70 -8.23 7.91
#